data_AF-A0A2U1P6T0-F1
#
_entry.id   AF-A0A2U1P6T0-F1
#
_cell.length_a   1.000
_cell.length_b   1.000
_cell.length_c   1.000
_cell.angle_alpha   90.00
_cell.angle_beta   90.00
_cell.angle_gamma   90.00
#
_symmetry.space_group_name_H-M   'P 1'
#
loop_
_entity.id
_entity.type
_entity.pdbx_description
1 polymer ?
#
loop_
_entity_poly.entity_id
_entity_poly.type
_entity_poly.pdbx_seq_one_letter_code
_entity_poly.pdbx_strand_id
1 'polypeptide(L)'
;MTILIILLFSTISLSLGQQSPNQVRDIDGNLVRSSAKYYTLPVFRGRGGGLTLAATRNELCPLDVVQENMEVIKGLPLAFIPVNPKEGIIRESTNLNIIFSASSICIQSNVWMLVDKTDSITMLNLYSF
;
A
#
# COMPACT_ATOMS: atom_id res chain seq x y z
N MET A 1 51.80 17.34 11.07
CA MET A 1 50.73 16.96 12.02
C MET A 1 49.34 17.46 11.59
N THR A 2 49.23 18.61 10.91
CA THR A 2 47.97 19.19 10.41
C THR A 2 47.34 18.43 9.23
N ILE A 3 48.15 17.92 8.29
CA ILE A 3 47.64 17.15 7.13
C ILE A 3 47.06 15.79 7.55
N LEU A 4 47.62 15.16 8.59
CA LEU A 4 47.14 13.88 9.14
C LEU A 4 45.77 14.04 9.82
N ILE A 5 45.53 15.18 10.47
CA ILE A 5 44.24 15.55 11.08
C ILE A 5 43.14 15.70 10.02
N ILE A 6 43.43 16.30 8.85
CA ILE A 6 42.44 16.48 7.78
C ILE A 6 42.02 15.14 7.17
N LEU A 7 42.96 14.19 7.01
CA LEU A 7 42.66 12.84 6.56
C LEU A 7 41.79 12.06 7.56
N LEU A 8 42.06 12.20 8.86
CA LEU A 8 41.26 11.61 9.94
C LEU A 8 39.82 12.16 9.98
N PHE A 9 39.62 13.45 9.69
CA PHE A 9 38.28 14.03 9.55
C PHE A 9 37.58 13.59 8.25
N SER A 10 38.32 13.41 7.16
CA SER A 10 37.76 13.00 5.85
C SER A 10 37.18 11.58 5.88
N THR A 11 37.76 10.68 6.68
CA THR A 11 37.25 9.30 6.85
C THR A 11 36.02 9.21 7.75
N ILE A 12 35.70 10.27 8.50
CA ILE A 12 34.54 10.35 9.42
C ILE A 12 33.32 10.96 8.72
N SER A 13 33.38 11.20 7.41
CA SER A 13 32.18 11.42 6.58
C SER A 13 31.40 10.11 6.44
N LEU A 14 30.97 9.55 7.58
CA LEU A 14 29.96 8.53 7.71
C LEU A 14 28.71 9.11 7.08
N SER A 15 28.36 8.58 5.91
CA SER A 15 27.10 8.88 5.24
C SER A 15 25.96 8.56 6.20
N LEU A 16 25.42 9.58 6.86
CA LEU A 16 24.10 9.56 7.49
C LEU A 16 23.05 9.55 6.37
N GLY A 17 23.07 8.53 5.52
CA GLY A 17 21.98 8.27 4.60
C GLY A 17 20.86 7.62 5.39
N GLN A 18 19.69 8.27 5.47
CA GLN A 18 18.49 7.58 5.91
C GLN A 18 18.28 6.34 5.02
N GLN A 19 18.18 5.17 5.65
CA GLN A 19 17.91 3.94 4.92
C GLN A 19 16.54 4.10 4.25
N SER A 20 16.50 3.93 2.92
CA SER A 20 15.23 3.95 2.20
C SER A 20 14.32 2.86 2.76
N PRO A 21 13.01 3.10 2.93
CA PRO A 21 12.09 2.07 3.43
C PRO A 21 12.14 0.80 2.59
N ASN A 22 11.89 -0.34 3.22
CA ASN A 22 11.94 -1.65 2.56
C ASN A 22 10.95 -1.73 1.39
N GLN A 23 11.29 -2.55 0.40
CA GLN A 23 10.43 -2.75 -0.76
C GLN A 23 9.40 -3.84 -0.47
N VAL A 24 8.15 -3.58 -0.83
CA VAL A 24 7.07 -4.58 -0.70
C VAL A 24 7.24 -5.64 -1.79
N ARG A 25 7.05 -6.91 -1.42
CA ARG A 25 7.09 -8.05 -2.34
C ARG A 25 5.74 -8.76 -2.38
N ASP A 26 5.42 -9.31 -3.55
CA ASP A 26 4.28 -10.21 -3.71
C ASP A 26 4.61 -11.63 -3.23
N ILE A 27 3.63 -12.53 -3.31
CA ILE A 27 3.75 -13.93 -2.87
C ILE A 27 4.76 -14.74 -3.67
N ASP A 28 5.12 -14.29 -4.87
CA ASP A 28 6.13 -14.90 -5.73
C ASP A 28 7.52 -14.33 -5.46
N GLY A 29 7.64 -13.39 -4.52
CA GLY A 29 8.88 -12.71 -4.13
C GLY A 29 9.28 -11.56 -5.05
N ASN A 30 8.44 -11.19 -6.03
CA ASN A 30 8.71 -10.08 -6.93
C ASN A 30 8.38 -8.74 -6.28
N LEU A 31 9.04 -7.67 -6.73
CA LEU A 31 8.77 -6.33 -6.23
C LEU A 31 7.39 -5.84 -6.69
N VAL A 32 6.60 -5.34 -5.74
CA VAL A 32 5.31 -4.71 -6.04
C VAL A 32 5.54 -3.40 -6.80
N ARG A 33 4.86 -3.25 -7.94
CA ARG A 33 5.01 -2.13 -8.87
C ARG A 33 3.80 -1.20 -8.82
N SER A 34 4.09 0.09 -8.94
CA SER A 34 3.06 1.11 -9.09
C SER A 34 2.15 0.80 -10.29
N SER A 35 0.85 1.03 -10.15
CA SER A 35 -0.19 0.81 -11.18
C SER A 35 -0.40 -0.65 -11.65
N ALA A 36 0.41 -1.60 -11.20
CA ALA A 36 0.18 -3.02 -11.48
C ALA A 36 -0.97 -3.56 -10.61
N LYS A 37 -1.65 -4.61 -11.12
CA LYS A 37 -2.85 -5.18 -10.50
C LYS A 37 -2.49 -6.36 -9.60
N TYR A 38 -2.88 -6.27 -8.34
CA TYR A 38 -2.64 -7.28 -7.31
C TYR A 38 -3.95 -7.69 -6.64
N TYR A 39 -4.03 -8.94 -6.18
CA TYR A 39 -5.06 -9.37 -5.25
C TYR A 39 -4.50 -9.34 -3.83
N THR A 40 -5.25 -8.77 -2.89
CA THR A 40 -4.89 -8.80 -1.47
C THR A 40 -5.59 -9.99 -0.82
N LEU A 41 -4.80 -10.95 -0.35
CA LEU A 41 -5.27 -12.21 0.22
C LEU A 41 -4.93 -12.30 1.71
N PRO A 42 -5.75 -12.98 2.53
CA PRO A 42 -5.41 -13.24 3.92
C PRO A 42 -4.18 -14.13 4.02
N VAL A 43 -3.27 -13.80 4.92
CA VAL A 43 -2.05 -14.60 5.17
C VAL A 43 -2.42 -15.98 5.71
N PHE A 44 -3.40 -16.04 6.61
CA PHE A 44 -3.89 -17.28 7.19
C PHE A 44 -5.05 -17.83 6.37
N ARG A 45 -4.88 -19.06 5.87
CA ARG A 45 -5.93 -19.83 5.21
C ARG A 45 -7.11 -20.12 6.14
N GLY A 46 -8.27 -20.39 5.56
CA GLY A 46 -9.52 -20.66 6.29
C GLY A 46 -10.17 -19.42 6.93
N ARG A 47 -9.67 -18.20 6.64
CA ARG A 47 -10.20 -16.94 7.19
C ARG A 47 -10.95 -16.08 6.16
N GLY A 48 -11.43 -16.68 5.09
CA GLY A 48 -12.08 -16.00 3.97
C GLY A 48 -11.17 -15.87 2.75
N GLY A 49 -11.69 -15.19 1.73
CA GLY A 49 -11.02 -14.91 0.46
C GLY A 49 -10.35 -13.54 0.46
N GLY A 50 -10.09 -13.01 -0.75
CA GLY A 50 -9.45 -11.72 -0.93
C GLY A 50 -10.38 -10.52 -0.75
N LEU A 51 -9.85 -9.32 -0.95
CA LEU A 51 -10.61 -8.07 -0.78
C LEU A 51 -11.47 -7.74 -2.01
N THR A 52 -12.68 -7.23 -1.75
CA THR A 52 -13.69 -6.88 -2.76
C THR A 52 -14.47 -5.62 -2.35
N LEU A 53 -15.45 -5.24 -3.15
CA LEU A 53 -16.37 -4.12 -2.88
C LEU A 53 -17.79 -4.65 -2.63
N ALA A 54 -18.45 -4.16 -1.58
CA ALA A 54 -19.85 -4.48 -1.29
C ALA A 54 -20.60 -3.30 -0.67
N ALA A 55 -21.92 -3.25 -0.89
CA ALA A 55 -22.79 -2.36 -0.14
C ALA A 55 -23.05 -2.99 1.23
N THR A 56 -22.50 -2.41 2.30
CA THR A 56 -22.68 -2.93 3.67
C THR A 56 -23.68 -2.12 4.49
N ARG A 57 -24.19 -1.03 3.89
CA ARG A 57 -25.11 -0.07 4.48
C ARG A 57 -26.49 -0.20 3.86
N ASN A 58 -27.43 0.60 4.32
CA ASN A 58 -28.77 0.63 3.71
C ASN A 58 -28.77 1.26 2.32
N GLU A 59 -27.78 2.12 2.02
CA GLU A 59 -27.54 2.68 0.70
C GLU A 59 -26.70 1.75 -0.18
N LEU A 60 -26.95 1.75 -1.49
CA LEU A 60 -26.17 0.99 -2.48
C LEU A 60 -24.77 1.56 -2.72
N CYS A 61 -24.57 2.86 -2.42
CA CYS A 61 -23.32 3.58 -2.66
C CYS A 61 -23.06 4.58 -1.52
N PRO A 62 -21.78 4.88 -1.21
CA PRO A 62 -20.57 4.26 -1.76
C PRO A 62 -20.40 2.80 -1.32
N LEU A 63 -19.66 2.01 -2.09
CA LEU A 63 -19.31 0.64 -1.68
C LEU A 63 -18.19 0.68 -0.64
N ASP A 64 -18.23 -0.25 0.29
CA ASP A 64 -17.19 -0.45 1.30
C ASP A 64 -16.21 -1.54 0.86
N VAL A 65 -14.97 -1.44 1.32
CA VAL A 65 -13.97 -2.49 1.17
C VAL A 65 -14.29 -3.60 2.13
N VAL A 66 -14.53 -4.80 1.63
CA VAL A 66 -14.83 -5.98 2.45
C VAL A 66 -13.93 -7.16 2.08
N GLN A 67 -13.86 -8.13 2.96
CA GLN A 67 -13.20 -9.41 2.67
C GLN A 67 -14.24 -10.42 2.18
N GLU A 68 -13.91 -11.17 1.13
CA GLU A 68 -14.72 -12.28 0.63
C GLU A 68 -14.88 -13.39 1.69
N ASN A 69 -16.04 -14.03 1.75
CA ASN A 69 -16.31 -15.09 2.72
C ASN A 69 -15.66 -16.43 2.33
N MET A 70 -15.52 -16.68 1.02
CA MET A 70 -15.01 -17.96 0.50
C MET A 70 -13.55 -17.83 0.09
N GLU A 71 -12.68 -18.66 0.68
CA GLU A 71 -11.23 -18.63 0.43
C GLU A 71 -10.85 -18.79 -1.04
N VAL A 72 -11.67 -19.51 -1.82
CA VAL A 72 -11.46 -19.71 -3.26
C VAL A 72 -11.68 -18.44 -4.08
N ILE A 73 -12.37 -17.43 -3.54
CA ILE A 73 -12.61 -16.16 -4.22
C ILE A 73 -11.50 -15.17 -3.87
N LYS A 74 -10.74 -14.78 -4.90
CA LYS A 74 -9.61 -13.83 -4.75
C LYS A 74 -10.05 -12.37 -4.58
N GLY A 75 -11.33 -12.07 -4.76
CA GLY A 75 -11.88 -10.73 -4.73
C GLY A 75 -11.57 -9.95 -6.02
N LEU A 76 -11.41 -8.64 -5.89
CA LEU A 76 -11.12 -7.73 -7.00
C LEU A 76 -9.64 -7.32 -7.01
N PRO A 77 -9.02 -7.17 -8.19
CA PRO A 77 -7.66 -6.66 -8.26
C PRO A 77 -7.62 -5.18 -7.89
N LEU A 78 -6.53 -4.75 -7.26
CA LEU A 78 -6.27 -3.35 -6.92
C LEU A 78 -4.86 -2.93 -7.33
N ALA A 79 -4.66 -1.62 -7.41
CA ALA A 79 -3.38 -1.01 -7.72
C ALA A 79 -2.94 -0.07 -6.57
N PHE A 80 -1.63 -0.03 -6.36
CA PHE A 80 -0.98 0.91 -5.45
C PHE A 80 -0.42 2.08 -6.27
N ILE A 81 -0.73 3.30 -5.88
CA ILE A 81 -0.28 4.53 -6.55
C ILE A 81 0.47 5.38 -5.51
N PRO A 82 1.81 5.43 -5.56
CA PRO A 82 2.57 6.26 -4.63
C PRO A 82 2.25 7.74 -4.82
N VAL A 83 2.33 8.52 -3.74
CA VAL A 83 2.10 9.98 -3.80
C VAL A 83 3.06 10.65 -4.78
N ASN A 84 4.30 10.19 -4.85
CA ASN A 84 5.26 10.61 -5.86
C ASN A 84 5.12 9.72 -7.12
N PRO A 85 4.57 10.22 -8.23
CA PRO A 85 4.32 9.40 -9.42
C PRO A 85 5.61 8.94 -10.13
N LYS A 86 6.78 9.48 -9.76
CA LYS A 86 8.08 9.02 -10.26
C LYS A 86 8.53 7.71 -9.62
N GLU A 87 7.92 7.30 -8.52
CA GLU A 87 8.25 6.06 -7.82
C GLU A 87 7.53 4.87 -8.47
N GLY A 88 8.31 3.94 -9.03
CA GLY A 88 7.77 2.75 -9.69
C GLY A 88 7.69 1.51 -8.79
N ILE A 89 8.30 1.53 -7.61
CA ILE A 89 8.36 0.40 -6.66
C ILE A 89 7.66 0.83 -5.38
N ILE A 90 6.73 0.00 -4.91
CA ILE A 90 6.02 0.25 -3.65
C ILE A 90 6.93 -0.10 -2.48
N ARG A 91 6.95 0.78 -1.48
CA ARG A 91 7.77 0.63 -0.29
C ARG A 91 6.92 0.71 0.97
N GLU A 92 7.34 -0.01 1.99
CA GLU A 92 6.75 0.06 3.33
C GLU A 92 6.80 1.49 3.87
N SER A 93 5.87 1.85 4.75
CA SER A 93 5.89 3.17 5.43
C SER A 93 5.97 4.37 4.47
N THR A 94 5.39 4.23 3.27
CA THR A 94 5.23 5.32 2.31
C THR A 94 3.75 5.58 2.04
N ASN A 95 3.41 6.85 1.87
CA ASN A 95 2.05 7.25 1.54
C ASN A 95 1.71 6.86 0.10
N LEU A 96 0.54 6.27 -0.08
CA LEU A 96 0.02 5.84 -1.38
C LEU A 96 -1.50 5.84 -1.40
N ASN A 97 -2.07 5.85 -2.61
CA ASN A 97 -3.47 5.54 -2.84
C ASN A 97 -3.61 4.06 -3.20
N ILE A 98 -4.69 3.44 -2.72
CA ILE A 98 -5.10 2.08 -3.09
C ILE A 98 -6.39 2.20 -3.89
N ILE A 99 -6.44 1.55 -5.05
CA ILE A 99 -7.56 1.70 -6.00
C ILE A 99 -7.98 0.35 -6.54
N PHE A 100 -9.25 -0.04 -6.37
CA PHE A 100 -9.76 -1.22 -7.04
C PHE A 100 -9.81 -1.01 -8.56
N SER A 101 -9.21 -1.94 -9.30
CA SER A 101 -9.17 -1.99 -10.76
C SER A 101 -10.40 -2.72 -11.33
N ALA A 102 -11.59 -2.29 -10.92
CA ALA A 102 -12.87 -2.87 -11.32
C ALA A 102 -13.87 -1.77 -11.70
N SER A 103 -14.90 -2.13 -12.45
CA SER A 103 -16.07 -1.27 -12.64
C SER A 103 -17.00 -1.43 -11.44
N SER A 104 -17.71 -0.35 -11.09
CA SER A 104 -18.69 -0.31 -10.00
C SER A 104 -20.00 0.26 -10.52
N ILE A 105 -21.11 -0.09 -9.87
CA ILE A 105 -22.42 0.55 -10.08
C ILE A 105 -22.45 1.98 -9.55
N CYS A 106 -21.51 2.32 -8.66
CA CYS A 106 -21.38 3.63 -8.06
C CYS A 106 -20.57 4.56 -8.96
N ILE A 107 -21.01 5.82 -9.07
CA ILE A 107 -20.30 6.87 -9.82
C ILE A 107 -19.04 7.33 -9.05
N GLN A 108 -19.01 7.09 -7.74
CA GLN A 108 -17.90 7.40 -6.86
C GLN A 108 -16.62 6.66 -7.26
N SER A 109 -15.49 7.26 -6.90
CA SER A 109 -14.17 6.67 -7.11
C SER A 109 -14.00 5.36 -6.33
N ASN A 110 -13.27 4.41 -6.93
CA ASN A 110 -12.81 3.18 -6.29
C ASN A 110 -11.51 3.36 -5.48
N VAL A 111 -11.07 4.61 -5.29
CA VAL A 111 -9.96 4.96 -4.40
C VAL A 111 -10.41 4.75 -2.95
N TRP A 112 -9.61 4.03 -2.18
CA TRP A 112 -9.90 3.78 -0.78
C TRP A 112 -9.75 5.05 0.04
N MET A 113 -10.74 5.30 0.88
CA MET A 113 -10.75 6.43 1.80
C MET A 113 -11.16 5.94 3.18
N LEU A 114 -10.42 6.37 4.21
CA LEU A 114 -10.89 6.23 5.57
C LEU A 114 -11.93 7.31 5.84
N VAL A 115 -13.10 6.87 6.29
CA VAL A 115 -14.16 7.78 6.72
C VAL A 115 -13.98 7.96 8.22
N ASP A 116 -13.41 9.10 8.61
CA ASP A 116 -13.38 9.48 10.01
C ASP A 116 -14.78 9.89 10.46
N LYS A 117 -15.16 9.50 11.68
CA LYS A 117 -16.42 9.96 12.30
C LYS A 117 -16.40 11.48 12.58
N THR A 118 -15.23 12.11 12.42
CA THR A 118 -14.96 13.54 12.54
C THR A 118 -13.96 13.99 11.46
N ASP A 119 -14.33 13.94 10.17
CA ASP A 119 -13.72 14.65 9.02
C ASP A 119 -12.17 14.76 8.90
N SER A 120 -11.39 13.88 9.52
CA SER A 120 -9.93 13.88 9.41
C SER A 120 -9.47 12.65 8.62
N ILE A 121 -9.19 12.85 7.33
CA ILE A 121 -8.71 11.77 6.46
C ILE A 121 -7.39 11.23 7.01
N THR A 122 -7.40 10.00 7.53
CA THR A 122 -6.19 9.26 7.90
C THR A 122 -5.67 8.49 6.68
N MET A 123 -4.36 8.62 6.39
CA MET A 123 -3.71 7.91 5.31
C MET A 123 -3.31 6.50 5.74
N LEU A 124 -3.53 5.51 4.88
CA LEU A 124 -3.15 4.11 5.13
C LEU A 124 -1.65 3.93 4.89
N ASN A 125 -0.90 3.65 5.96
CA ASN A 125 0.48 3.17 5.88
C ASN A 125 0.48 1.63 5.81
N LEU A 126 1.15 1.08 4.80
CA LEU A 126 1.43 -0.35 4.76
C LEU A 126 2.59 -0.64 5.73
N TYR A 127 2.26 -1.28 6.86
CA TYR A 127 3.25 -1.87 7.77
C TYR A 127 3.46 -3.34 7.39
N SER A 128 4.71 -3.80 7.40
CA SER A 128 5.03 -5.23 7.42
C SER A 128 4.92 -5.74 8.87
N PHE A 129 4.28 -6.89 9.07
CA PHE A 129 4.28 -7.62 10.34
C PHE A 129 5.58 -8.41 10.53
#